data_AF-A0A7C4Y701-F1
#
_entry.id   AF-A0A7C4Y701-F1
#
_cell.length_a   1.000
_cell.length_b   1.000
_cell.length_c   1.000
_cell.angle_alpha   90.00
_cell.angle_beta   90.00
_cell.angle_gamma   90.00
#
_symmetry.space_group_name_H-M   'P 1'
#
loop_
_entity.id
_entity.type
_entity.pdbx_description
1 polymer ?
#
loop_
_entity_poly.entity_id
_entity_poly.type
_entity_poly.pdbx_seq_one_letter_code
_entity_poly.pdbx_strand_id
1 'polypeptide(L)'
;MIMATDFGSTAQTSITVLLRGIVNDAQELIQQQLQLFRKEIKEDFRKTRQGALILAAGAGVVFLGVTVLVLMLPLLLNTMFPRLDLWLCFGIVGAIGTAIGAALLYAGIRRIKSFDLIPDQAVDALRENLTWTTHPK
;
A
#
# COMPACT_ATOMS: atom_id res chain seq x y z
N MET A 1 -30.27 -59.45 -44.63
CA MET A 1 -30.80 -58.56 -43.58
C MET A 1 -29.60 -57.88 -42.95
N ILE A 2 -29.56 -56.55 -43.02
CA ILE A 2 -28.37 -55.71 -42.91
C ILE A 2 -27.95 -55.58 -41.45
N MET A 3 -26.70 -55.95 -41.14
CA MET A 3 -26.03 -55.65 -39.88
C MET A 3 -25.52 -54.20 -39.98
N ALA A 4 -26.31 -53.27 -39.46
CA ALA A 4 -25.95 -51.85 -39.41
C ALA A 4 -24.88 -51.63 -38.33
N THR A 5 -23.80 -51.01 -38.78
CA THR A 5 -22.58 -50.61 -38.10
C THR A 5 -22.88 -49.51 -37.06
N ASP A 6 -23.09 -49.86 -35.78
CA ASP A 6 -23.16 -48.88 -34.68
C ASP A 6 -21.74 -48.58 -34.15
N PHE A 7 -20.98 -47.78 -34.90
CA PHE A 7 -19.65 -47.30 -34.50
C PHE A 7 -19.64 -45.79 -34.17
N GLY A 8 -20.83 -45.15 -34.16
CA GLY A 8 -20.96 -43.70 -33.98
C GLY A 8 -21.07 -43.25 -32.52
N SER A 9 -21.53 -44.10 -31.60
CA SER A 9 -21.88 -43.71 -30.23
C SER A 9 -20.70 -43.71 -29.25
N THR A 10 -19.76 -44.67 -29.37
CA THR A 10 -18.68 -44.88 -28.40
C THR A 10 -17.54 -43.85 -28.52
N ALA A 11 -17.20 -43.42 -29.74
CA ALA A 11 -16.13 -42.44 -29.99
C ALA A 11 -16.53 -41.03 -29.52
N GLN A 12 -17.77 -40.62 -29.75
CA GLN A 12 -18.28 -39.34 -29.25
C GLN A 12 -18.36 -39.31 -27.72
N THR A 13 -18.73 -40.43 -27.10
CA THR A 13 -18.74 -40.57 -25.63
C THR A 13 -17.32 -40.45 -25.05
N SER A 14 -16.31 -41.08 -25.66
CA SER A 14 -14.91 -41.04 -25.21
C SER A 14 -14.28 -39.64 -25.28
N ILE A 15 -14.46 -38.92 -26.39
CA ILE A 15 -13.94 -37.55 -26.57
C ILE A 15 -14.61 -36.59 -25.57
N THR A 16 -15.92 -36.76 -25.33
CA THR A 16 -16.66 -35.96 -24.35
C THR A 16 -16.17 -36.22 -22.93
N VAL A 17 -15.83 -37.46 -22.58
CA VAL A 17 -15.28 -37.82 -21.26
C VAL A 17 -13.88 -37.22 -21.05
N LEU A 18 -13.01 -37.24 -22.06
CA LEU A 18 -11.67 -36.63 -21.98
C LEU A 18 -11.72 -35.10 -21.85
N LEU A 19 -12.56 -34.45 -22.67
CA LEU A 19 -12.79 -33.00 -22.55
C LEU A 19 -13.34 -32.62 -21.18
N ARG A 20 -14.24 -33.42 -20.63
CA ARG A 20 -14.77 -33.22 -19.28
C ARG A 20 -13.68 -33.36 -18.23
N GLY A 21 -12.75 -34.31 -18.39
CA GLY A 21 -11.56 -34.45 -17.54
C GLY A 21 -10.68 -33.21 -17.56
N ILE A 22 -10.32 -32.72 -18.75
CA ILE A 22 -9.46 -31.53 -18.92
C ILE A 22 -10.11 -30.27 -18.34
N VAL A 23 -11.42 -30.10 -18.52
CA VAL A 23 -12.16 -28.96 -17.93
C VAL A 23 -12.16 -29.05 -16.41
N ASN A 24 -12.30 -30.25 -15.86
CA ASN A 24 -12.26 -30.48 -14.42
C ASN A 24 -10.86 -30.17 -13.85
N ASP A 25 -9.80 -30.64 -14.51
CA ASP A 25 -8.41 -30.40 -14.12
C ASP A 25 -8.06 -28.90 -14.22
N ALA A 26 -8.54 -28.21 -15.27
CA ALA A 26 -8.37 -26.76 -15.41
C ALA A 26 -9.09 -25.98 -14.30
N GLN A 27 -10.30 -26.39 -13.92
CA GLN A 27 -11.01 -25.82 -12.78
C GLN A 27 -10.25 -26.05 -11.47
N GLU A 28 -9.68 -27.23 -11.27
CA GLU A 28 -8.87 -27.55 -10.10
C GLU A 28 -7.59 -26.69 -10.03
N LEU A 29 -6.87 -26.55 -11.14
CA LEU A 29 -5.69 -25.68 -11.24
C LEU A 29 -6.01 -24.20 -10.94
N ILE A 30 -7.14 -23.69 -11.43
CA ILE A 30 -7.57 -22.31 -11.13
C ILE A 30 -7.87 -22.15 -9.64
N GLN A 31 -8.54 -23.11 -9.02
CA GLN A 31 -8.78 -23.09 -7.58
C GLN A 31 -7.47 -23.11 -6.79
N GLN A 32 -6.50 -23.92 -7.20
CA GLN A 32 -5.17 -23.98 -6.59
C GLN A 32 -4.40 -22.66 -6.73
N GLN A 33 -4.39 -22.04 -7.91
CA GLN A 33 -3.76 -20.73 -8.10
C GLN A 33 -4.41 -19.65 -7.25
N LEU A 34 -5.74 -19.64 -7.13
CA LEU A 34 -6.45 -18.70 -6.25
C LEU A 34 -6.08 -18.92 -4.77
N GLN A 35 -5.94 -20.18 -4.33
CA GLN A 35 -5.52 -20.50 -2.98
C GLN A 35 -4.08 -20.04 -2.70
N LEU A 36 -3.17 -20.25 -3.66
CA LEU A 36 -1.78 -19.78 -3.59
C LEU A 36 -1.70 -18.26 -3.56
N PHE A 37 -2.37 -17.59 -4.49
CA PHE A 37 -2.41 -16.12 -4.56
C PHE A 37 -2.96 -15.50 -3.28
N ARG A 38 -4.05 -16.06 -2.73
CA ARG A 38 -4.59 -15.62 -1.43
C ARG A 38 -3.59 -15.83 -0.30
N LYS A 39 -2.84 -16.92 -0.31
CA LYS A 39 -1.80 -17.20 0.68
C LYS A 39 -0.66 -16.20 0.57
N GLU A 40 -0.18 -15.94 -0.64
CA GLU A 40 0.92 -15.01 -0.92
C GLU A 40 0.56 -13.58 -0.52
N ILE A 41 -0.62 -13.08 -0.92
CA ILE A 41 -1.15 -11.79 -0.45
C ILE A 41 -1.17 -11.75 1.08
N LYS A 42 -1.73 -12.77 1.74
CA LYS A 42 -1.82 -12.78 3.21
C LYS A 42 -0.44 -12.76 3.87
N GLU A 43 0.52 -13.46 3.28
CA GLU A 43 1.90 -13.52 3.78
C GLU A 43 2.63 -12.20 3.59
N ASP A 44 2.49 -11.57 2.42
CA ASP A 44 3.05 -10.25 2.11
C ASP A 44 2.44 -9.18 3.00
N PHE A 45 1.11 -9.17 3.18
CA PHE A 45 0.45 -8.28 4.14
C PHE A 45 0.97 -8.48 5.56
N ARG A 46 1.20 -9.72 5.99
CA ARG A 46 1.74 -10.01 7.32
C ARG A 46 3.17 -9.51 7.48
N LYS A 47 4.03 -9.73 6.48
CA LYS A 47 5.42 -9.25 6.47
C LYS A 47 5.47 -7.73 6.50
N THR A 48 4.70 -7.06 5.63
CA THR A 48 4.58 -5.60 5.61
C THR A 48 4.06 -5.06 6.94
N ARG A 49 3.05 -5.71 7.54
CA ARG A 49 2.51 -5.31 8.85
C ARG A 49 3.55 -5.45 9.97
N GLN A 50 4.32 -6.53 10.00
CA GLN A 50 5.37 -6.73 11.00
C GLN A 50 6.48 -5.69 10.85
N GLY A 51 6.92 -5.41 9.61
CA GLY A 51 7.87 -4.33 9.33
C GLY A 51 7.34 -2.96 9.76
N ALA A 52 6.08 -2.65 9.42
CA ALA A 52 5.43 -1.41 9.81
C ALA A 52 5.30 -1.25 11.33
N LEU A 53 5.02 -2.33 12.07
CA LEU A 53 4.96 -2.30 13.52
C LEU A 53 6.32 -1.99 14.15
N ILE A 54 7.39 -2.61 13.67
CA ILE A 54 8.75 -2.34 14.15
C ILE A 54 9.16 -0.91 13.84
N LEU A 55 8.88 -0.43 12.63
CA LEU A 55 9.15 0.96 12.24
C LEU A 55 8.34 1.95 13.07
N ALA A 56 7.05 1.69 13.30
CA ALA A 56 6.20 2.55 14.12
C ALA A 56 6.69 2.59 15.58
N ALA A 57 7.08 1.44 16.14
CA ALA A 57 7.65 1.37 17.48
C ALA A 57 8.97 2.14 17.57
N GLY A 58 9.89 1.94 16.62
CA GLY A 58 11.16 2.66 16.56
C GLY A 58 10.96 4.16 16.39
N ALA A 59 10.06 4.58 15.50
CA ALA A 59 9.69 5.98 15.32
C ALA A 59 9.11 6.59 16.60
N GLY A 60 8.29 5.84 17.34
CA GLY A 60 7.77 6.26 18.65
C GLY A 60 8.88 6.48 19.69
N VAL A 61 9.84 5.56 19.79
CA VAL A 61 10.98 5.69 20.70
C VAL A 61 11.85 6.90 20.33
N VAL A 62 12.16 7.07 19.04
CA VAL A 62 12.90 8.24 18.54
C VAL A 62 12.14 9.52 18.83
N PHE A 63 10.83 9.55 18.61
CA PHE A 63 9.98 10.71 18.89
C PHE A 63 10.03 11.10 20.37
N LEU A 64 9.93 10.13 21.29
CA LEU A 64 10.10 10.37 22.72
C LEU A 64 11.49 10.92 23.05
N GLY A 65 12.55 10.33 22.47
CA GLY A 65 13.94 10.79 22.68
C GLY A 65 14.16 12.23 22.19
N VAL A 66 13.69 12.55 20.98
CA VAL A 66 13.75 13.91 20.43
C VAL A 66 12.96 14.89 21.29
N THR A 67 11.79 14.50 21.80
CA THR A 67 11.00 15.33 22.71
C THR A 67 11.79 15.69 23.97
N VAL A 68 12.43 14.71 24.60
CA VAL A 68 13.28 14.94 25.79
C VAL A 68 14.47 15.83 25.44
N LEU A 69 15.12 15.63 24.28
CA LEU A 69 16.19 16.52 23.82
C LEU A 69 15.71 17.96 23.62
N VAL A 70 14.55 18.16 23.02
CA VAL A 70 13.98 19.50 22.81
C VAL A 70 13.67 20.17 24.16
N LEU A 71 13.17 19.42 25.15
CA LEU A 71 12.95 19.94 26.50
C LEU A 71 14.25 20.27 27.25
N MET A 72 15.37 19.64 26.89
CA MET A 72 16.70 19.96 27.45
C MET A 72 17.18 21.35 27.05
N LEU A 73 16.85 21.83 25.84
CA LEU A 73 17.34 23.13 25.33
C LEU A 73 16.93 24.33 26.24
N PRO A 74 15.65 24.50 26.63
CA PRO A 74 15.22 25.55 27.54
C PRO A 74 15.90 25.49 28.92
N LEU A 75 16.08 24.28 29.45
CA LEU A 75 16.76 24.05 30.73
C LEU A 75 18.22 24.51 30.65
N LEU A 76 18.92 24.14 29.58
CA LEU A 76 20.29 24.56 29.35
C LEU A 76 20.39 26.09 29.17
N LEU A 77 19.44 26.69 28.45
CA LEU A 77 19.40 28.14 28.24
C LEU A 77 19.19 28.89 29.57
N ASN A 78 18.34 28.38 30.46
CA ASN A 78 18.14 28.94 31.79
C ASN A 78 19.40 28.81 32.67
N THR A 79 20.16 27.72 32.57
CA THR A 79 21.44 27.60 33.31
C THR A 79 22.49 28.62 32.86
N MET A 80 22.54 28.95 31.56
CA MET A 80 23.46 29.95 31.00
C MET A 80 23.00 31.39 31.28
N PHE A 81 21.69 31.61 31.33
CA PHE A 81 21.08 32.92 31.60
C PHE A 81 20.10 32.85 32.79
N PRO A 82 20.61 32.81 34.03
CA PRO A 82 19.77 32.66 35.22
C PRO A 82 18.83 33.85 35.51
N ARG A 83 18.96 34.95 34.76
CA ARG A 83 18.05 36.11 34.82
C ARG A 83 16.77 35.94 34.00
N LEU A 84 16.72 34.94 33.12
CA LEU A 84 15.56 34.65 32.28
C LEU A 84 14.67 33.64 32.99
N ASP A 85 13.40 34.00 33.20
CA ASP A 85 12.41 33.07 33.73
C ASP A 85 12.27 31.84 32.84
N LEU A 86 12.09 30.68 33.46
CA LEU A 86 12.05 29.39 32.78
C LEU A 86 10.99 29.37 31.66
N TRP A 87 9.85 30.03 31.89
CA TRP A 87 8.75 30.12 30.93
C TRP A 87 9.14 30.85 29.63
N LEU A 88 9.99 31.88 29.71
CA LEU A 88 10.53 32.58 28.53
C LEU A 88 11.46 31.69 27.71
N CYS A 89 12.31 30.91 28.38
CA CYS A 89 13.20 29.96 27.70
C CYS A 89 12.41 28.91 26.90
N PHE A 90 11.35 28.36 27.50
CA PHE A 90 10.44 27.45 26.80
C PHE A 90 9.70 28.14 25.65
N GLY A 91 9.24 29.37 25.85
CA GLY A 91 8.56 30.16 24.82
C GLY A 91 9.44 30.41 23.59
N ILE A 92 10.71 30.80 23.78
CA ILE A 92 11.64 31.08 22.67
C ILE A 92 11.98 29.81 21.90
N VAL A 93 12.40 28.74 22.59
CA VAL A 93 12.76 27.48 21.93
C VAL A 93 11.53 26.87 21.24
N GLY A 94 10.37 26.91 21.89
CA GLY A 94 9.10 26.48 21.33
C GLY A 94 8.74 27.27 20.08
N ALA A 95 8.80 28.60 20.11
CA ALA A 95 8.51 29.44 18.96
C ALA A 95 9.44 29.17 17.77
N ILE A 96 10.74 29.02 18.01
CA ILE A 96 11.72 28.66 16.96
C ILE A 96 11.40 27.28 16.39
N GLY A 97 11.15 26.29 17.25
CA GLY A 97 10.79 24.93 16.84
C GLY A 97 9.50 24.90 16.01
N THR A 98 8.45 25.62 16.44
CA THR A 98 7.19 25.75 15.70
C THR A 98 7.38 26.44 14.36
N ALA A 99 8.19 27.50 14.28
CA ALA A 99 8.46 28.19 13.02
C ALA A 99 9.17 27.27 12.01
N ILE A 100 10.19 26.52 12.46
CA ILE A 100 10.90 25.54 11.63
C ILE A 100 9.94 24.43 11.18
N GLY A 101 9.15 23.87 12.12
CA GLY A 101 8.16 22.83 11.83
C GLY A 101 7.11 23.29 10.82
N ALA A 102 6.58 24.50 10.98
CA ALA A 102 5.63 25.09 10.05
C ALA A 102 6.24 25.30 8.66
N ALA A 103 7.49 25.77 8.58
CA ALA A 103 8.19 25.94 7.31
C ALA A 103 8.41 24.61 6.58
N LEU A 104 8.83 23.57 7.31
CA LEU A 104 9.00 22.22 6.75
C LEU A 104 7.67 21.62 6.29
N LEU A 105 6.60 21.76 7.08
CA LEU A 105 5.26 21.31 6.69
C LEU A 105 4.79 22.04 5.44
N TYR A 106 4.96 23.36 5.38
CA TYR A 106 4.60 24.15 4.22
C TYR A 106 5.39 23.73 2.97
N ALA A 107 6.70 23.53 3.09
CA ALA A 107 7.55 23.04 2.02
C ALA A 107 7.15 21.63 1.56
N GLY A 108 6.82 20.73 2.50
CA GLY A 108 6.34 19.38 2.22
C GLY A 108 5.01 19.38 1.47
N ILE A 109 4.02 20.13 1.95
CA ILE A 109 2.71 20.28 1.29
C ILE A 109 2.89 20.85 -0.11
N ARG A 110 3.74 21.88 -0.27
CA ARG A 110 4.01 22.49 -1.57
C ARG A 110 4.66 21.49 -2.53
N ARG A 111 5.59 20.66 -2.03
CA ARG A 111 6.27 19.63 -2.81
C ARG A 111 5.31 18.51 -3.23
N ILE A 112 4.43 18.06 -2.34
CA ILE A 112 3.38 17.09 -2.66
C ILE A 112 2.42 17.65 -3.70
N LYS A 113 2.01 18.92 -3.57
CA LYS A 113 1.16 19.59 -4.56
C LYS A 113 1.85 19.81 -5.92
N SER A 114 3.18 19.90 -5.95
CA SER A 114 3.94 20.07 -7.20
C SER A 114 4.23 18.75 -7.93
N PHE A 115 4.14 17.62 -7.24
CA PHE A 115 4.06 16.33 -7.90
C PHE A 115 2.58 16.14 -8.25
N ASP A 116 2.21 16.24 -9.53
CA ASP A 116 0.93 15.71 -10.00
C ASP A 116 0.91 14.21 -9.69
N LEU A 117 0.39 13.85 -8.50
CA LEU A 117 0.29 12.47 -8.02
C LEU A 117 -0.55 11.60 -8.95
N ILE A 118 -1.27 12.23 -9.87
CA ILE A 118 -1.94 11.57 -10.98
C ILE A 118 -1.43 12.29 -12.24
N PRO A 119 -0.52 11.69 -13.01
CA PRO A 119 -0.17 12.22 -14.32
C PRO A 119 -1.47 12.39 -15.10
N ASP A 120 -1.72 13.55 -15.70
CA ASP A 120 -2.90 13.77 -16.55
C ASP A 120 -3.04 12.64 -17.59
N GLN A 121 -1.90 12.14 -18.09
CA GLN A 121 -1.82 10.98 -18.99
C GLN A 121 -2.40 9.69 -18.41
N ALA A 122 -2.25 9.44 -17.09
CA ALA A 122 -2.81 8.27 -16.42
C ALA A 122 -4.34 8.43 -16.23
N VAL A 123 -4.83 9.64 -15.99
CA VAL A 123 -6.27 9.95 -15.96
C VAL A 123 -6.87 9.77 -17.35
N ASP A 124 -6.22 10.32 -18.38
CA ASP A 124 -6.67 10.25 -19.77
C ASP A 124 -6.68 8.81 -20.28
N ALA A 125 -5.66 8.01 -19.97
CA ALA A 125 -5.63 6.59 -20.31
C ALA A 125 -6.77 5.80 -19.65
N LEU A 126 -7.13 6.11 -18.39
CA LEU A 126 -8.28 5.49 -17.72
C LEU A 126 -9.61 5.95 -18.34
N ARG A 127 -9.72 7.22 -18.72
CA ARG A 127 -10.91 7.79 -19.34
C ARG A 127 -11.15 7.20 -20.72
N GLU A 128 -10.10 7.04 -21.51
CA GLU A 128 -10.14 6.36 -22.81
C GLU A 128 -10.63 4.92 -22.64
N ASN A 129 -10.01 4.13 -21.76
CA ASN A 129 -10.41 2.73 -21.50
C ASN A 129 -11.90 2.57 -21.08
N LEU A 130 -12.44 3.49 -20.28
CA LEU A 130 -13.85 3.48 -19.89
C LEU A 130 -14.79 3.85 -21.05
N THR A 131 -14.34 4.72 -21.95
CA THR A 131 -15.12 5.14 -23.12
C THR A 131 -15.29 3.99 -24.12
N TRP A 132 -14.24 3.18 -24.33
CA TRP A 132 -14.30 1.98 -25.16
C TRP A 132 -15.19 0.88 -24.56
N THR A 133 -15.19 0.73 -23.23
CA THR A 133 -15.96 -0.33 -22.55
C THR A 133 -17.46 -0.03 -22.48
N THR A 134 -17.85 1.24 -22.53
CA THR A 134 -19.25 1.68 -22.49
C THR A 134 -19.91 1.76 -23.87
N HIS A 135 -19.13 1.63 -24.95
CA HIS A 135 -19.64 1.53 -26.33
C HIS A 135 -19.08 0.29 -27.03
N PRO A 136 -19.45 -0.93 -26.61
CA PRO A 136 -19.23 -2.11 -27.45
C PRO A 136 -20.09 -1.97 -28.71
N LYS A 137 -19.46 -2.06 -29.89
CA LYS A 137 -20.17 -2.19 -31.17
C LYS A 137 -20.94 -3.50 -31.25
#